data_AF-A0A928SA11-F1
#
_entry.id   AF-A0A928SA11-F1
#
_cell.length_a   1.000
_cell.length_b   1.000
_cell.length_c   1.000
_cell.angle_alpha   90.00
_cell.angle_beta   90.00
_cell.angle_gamma   90.00
#
_symmetry.space_group_name_H-M   'P 1'
#
loop_
_entity.id
_entity.type
_entity.pdbx_description
1 polymer ?
#
loop_
_entity_poly.entity_id
_entity_poly.type
_entity_poly.pdbx_seq_one_letter_code
_entity_poly.pdbx_strand_id
1 'polypeptide(L)'
;MRPKWWVLLSILVAGLSFAGLYYVINTLWPNPDTMLAQPQALFFTFLFFGLGSTTIPLTAYFNHRFARPGWLERDKTRLLRQGAWVGFLAVLLAYLQMIRALNWTIAAVLVGVFILIETFFITRG
;
A
#
# COMPACT_ATOMS: atom_id res chain seq x y z
N MET A 1 -12.33 17.94 -8.61
CA MET A 1 -10.86 17.98 -8.72
C MET A 1 -10.47 17.68 -10.15
N ARG A 2 -9.68 18.53 -10.82
CA ARG A 2 -9.08 18.12 -12.11
C ARG A 2 -8.07 17.00 -11.84
N PRO A 3 -8.13 15.86 -12.56
CA PRO A 3 -7.20 14.77 -12.33
C PRO A 3 -5.78 15.25 -12.62
N LYS A 4 -4.95 15.29 -11.59
CA LYS A 4 -3.52 15.57 -11.73
C LYS A 4 -2.84 14.35 -12.35
N TRP A 5 -1.81 14.55 -13.16
CA TRP A 5 -1.10 13.47 -13.86
C TRP A 5 -0.59 12.36 -12.92
N TRP A 6 -0.19 12.71 -11.68
CA TRP A 6 0.20 11.74 -10.65
C TRP A 6 -0.90 10.73 -10.29
N VAL A 7 -2.18 11.13 -10.36
CA VAL A 7 -3.31 10.24 -10.09
C VAL A 7 -3.42 9.21 -11.22
N LEU A 8 -3.30 9.64 -12.47
CA LEU A 8 -3.30 8.74 -13.62
C LEU A 8 -2.14 7.75 -13.55
N LEU A 9 -0.94 8.22 -13.18
CA LEU A 9 0.21 7.34 -12.95
C LEU A 9 -0.05 6.34 -11.84
N SER A 10 -0.64 6.74 -10.71
CA SER A 10 -0.94 5.81 -9.62
C SER A 10 -1.92 4.71 -10.06
N ILE A 11 -2.92 5.05 -10.89
CA ILE A 11 -3.87 4.08 -11.43
C ILE A 11 -3.17 3.12 -12.40
N LEU A 12 -2.28 3.63 -13.27
CA LEU A 12 -1.47 2.78 -14.16
C LEU A 12 -0.57 1.82 -13.38
N VAL A 13 0.12 2.31 -12.35
CA VAL A 13 0.97 1.48 -11.49
C VAL A 13 0.13 0.42 -10.76
N ALA A 14 -1.06 0.78 -10.27
CA ALA A 14 -1.98 -0.16 -9.64
C ALA A 14 -2.39 -1.26 -10.62
N GLY A 15 -2.80 -0.88 -11.83
CA GLY A 15 -3.19 -1.81 -12.89
C GLY A 15 -2.08 -2.78 -13.26
N LEU A 16 -0.86 -2.28 -13.48
CA LEU A 16 0.31 -3.13 -13.77
C LEU A 16 0.66 -4.05 -12.61
N SER A 17 0.54 -3.56 -11.38
CA SER A 17 0.87 -4.34 -10.18
C SER A 17 -0.13 -5.46 -9.93
N PHE A 18 -1.43 -5.20 -10.05
CA PHE A 18 -2.45 -6.25 -9.99
C PHE A 18 -2.35 -7.20 -11.18
N ALA A 19 -2.01 -6.67 -12.36
CA ALA A 19 -1.46 -7.37 -13.53
C ALA A 19 -0.49 -8.50 -13.15
N GLY A 20 0.64 -8.07 -12.60
CA GLY A 20 1.72 -8.95 -12.17
C GLY A 20 1.30 -9.90 -11.05
N LEU A 21 0.51 -9.43 -10.07
CA LEU A 21 0.00 -10.26 -8.99
C LEU A 21 -0.87 -11.41 -9.51
N TYR A 22 -1.78 -11.13 -10.45
CA TYR A 22 -2.62 -12.13 -11.10
C TYR A 22 -1.77 -13.16 -11.85
N TYR A 23 -0.75 -12.70 -12.59
CA TYR A 23 0.18 -13.60 -13.28
C TYR A 23 0.94 -14.51 -12.31
N VAL A 24 1.46 -13.95 -11.22
CA VAL A 24 2.20 -14.72 -10.19
C VAL A 24 1.32 -15.77 -9.54
N ILE A 25 0.09 -15.42 -9.17
CA ILE A 25 -0.82 -16.36 -8.50
C ILE A 25 -1.22 -17.51 -9.43
N ASN A 26 -1.51 -17.24 -10.70
CA ASN A 26 -2.06 -18.26 -11.62
C ASN A 26 -1.00 -19.09 -12.35
N THR A 27 0.23 -18.58 -12.50
CA THR A 27 1.27 -19.23 -13.33
C THR A 27 2.40 -19.81 -12.49
N LEU A 28 2.77 -19.13 -11.40
CA LEU A 28 3.93 -19.50 -10.58
C LEU A 28 3.56 -20.34 -9.35
N TRP A 29 2.28 -20.32 -8.93
CA TRP A 29 1.71 -21.20 -7.89
C TRP A 29 0.95 -22.33 -8.62
N PRO A 30 1.38 -23.61 -8.59
CA PRO A 30 1.74 -24.37 -7.38
C PRO A 30 2.96 -25.30 -7.59
N ASN A 31 4.07 -24.81 -8.14
CA ASN A 31 5.25 -25.66 -8.31
C ASN A 31 6.05 -25.76 -6.99
N PRO A 32 6.11 -26.93 -6.33
CA PRO A 32 6.81 -27.11 -5.05
C PRO A 32 8.32 -26.88 -5.17
N ASP A 33 8.87 -27.03 -6.38
CA ASP A 33 10.30 -26.95 -6.66
C ASP A 33 10.80 -25.49 -6.78
N THR A 34 9.89 -24.56 -7.10
CA THR A 34 10.15 -23.12 -7.22
C THR A 34 9.79 -22.33 -5.96
N MET A 35 9.57 -23.00 -4.82
CA MET A 35 9.35 -22.36 -3.51
C MET A 35 10.55 -21.53 -3.01
N LEU A 36 11.65 -21.51 -3.75
CA LEU A 36 12.84 -20.68 -3.50
C LEU A 36 12.58 -19.20 -3.83
N ALA A 37 12.35 -18.39 -2.79
CA ALA A 37 12.50 -16.91 -2.65
C ALA A 37 11.93 -15.95 -3.73
N GLN A 38 12.05 -16.22 -5.02
CA GLN A 38 11.76 -15.30 -6.11
C GLN A 38 10.25 -15.05 -6.33
N PRO A 39 9.36 -16.07 -6.36
CA PRO A 39 7.93 -15.82 -6.58
C PRO A 39 7.28 -15.11 -5.39
N GLN A 40 7.73 -15.40 -4.17
CA GLN A 40 7.25 -14.75 -2.95
C GLN A 40 7.65 -13.27 -2.90
N ALA A 41 8.90 -12.95 -3.25
CA ALA A 41 9.36 -11.57 -3.33
C ALA A 41 8.56 -10.77 -4.38
N LEU A 42 8.28 -11.38 -5.54
CA LEU A 42 7.44 -10.76 -6.58
C LEU A 42 6.01 -10.54 -6.09
N PHE A 43 5.42 -11.54 -5.41
CA PHE A 43 4.10 -11.40 -4.80
C PHE A 43 4.04 -10.21 -3.84
N PHE A 44 4.96 -10.12 -2.88
CA PHE A 44 4.97 -9.01 -1.92
C PHE A 44 5.25 -7.66 -2.60
N THR A 45 6.11 -7.63 -3.61
CA THR A 45 6.41 -6.42 -4.38
C THR A 45 5.17 -5.91 -5.12
N PHE A 46 4.49 -6.79 -5.86
CA PHE A 46 3.27 -6.43 -6.57
C PHE A 46 2.11 -6.08 -5.62
N LEU A 47 2.02 -6.75 -4.47
CA LEU A 47 1.05 -6.42 -3.43
C LEU A 47 1.30 -5.01 -2.85
N PHE A 48 2.57 -4.69 -2.54
CA PHE A 48 2.97 -3.38 -2.05
C PHE A 48 2.60 -2.27 -3.03
N PHE A 49 3.04 -2.39 -4.29
CA PHE A 49 2.79 -1.36 -5.30
C PHE A 49 1.32 -1.30 -5.68
N GLY A 50 0.61 -2.43 -5.79
CA GLY A 50 -0.81 -2.47 -6.11
C GLY A 50 -1.65 -1.73 -5.08
N LEU A 51 -1.53 -2.10 -3.80
CA LEU A 51 -2.31 -1.47 -2.74
C LEU A 51 -1.84 -0.05 -2.43
N GLY A 52 -0.53 0.19 -2.42
CA GLY A 52 0.02 1.51 -2.16
C GLY A 52 -0.39 2.53 -3.21
N SER A 53 -0.33 2.16 -4.50
CA SER A 53 -0.75 3.06 -5.59
C SER A 53 -2.26 3.24 -5.68
N THR A 54 -3.06 2.20 -5.40
CA THR A 54 -4.53 2.30 -5.30
C THR A 54 -4.97 3.25 -4.19
N THR A 55 -4.18 3.36 -3.13
CA THR A 55 -4.45 4.23 -1.99
C THR A 55 -4.22 5.72 -2.30
N ILE A 56 -3.36 6.05 -3.28
CA ILE A 56 -3.06 7.44 -3.64
C ILE A 56 -4.32 8.24 -4.08
N PRO A 57 -5.17 7.77 -5.02
CA PRO A 57 -6.39 8.50 -5.37
C PRO A 57 -7.38 8.59 -4.21
N LEU A 58 -7.51 7.52 -3.40
CA LEU A 58 -8.40 7.49 -2.23
C LEU A 58 -7.99 8.53 -1.19
N THR A 59 -6.71 8.57 -0.85
CA THR A 59 -6.15 9.53 0.10
C THR A 59 -6.16 10.94 -0.45
N ALA A 60 -5.92 11.15 -1.75
CA ALA A 60 -6.04 12.46 -2.38
C ALA A 60 -7.47 13.01 -2.26
N TYR A 61 -8.48 12.16 -2.47
CA TYR A 61 -9.89 12.52 -2.29
C TYR A 61 -10.20 12.90 -0.83
N PHE A 62 -9.78 12.06 0.13
CA PHE A 62 -10.02 12.34 1.55
C PHE A 62 -9.30 13.60 2.05
N ASN A 63 -8.04 13.81 1.66
CA ASN A 63 -7.31 15.01 2.03
C ASN A 63 -7.93 16.27 1.40
N HIS A 64 -8.46 16.19 0.17
CA HIS A 64 -9.19 17.32 -0.40
C HIS A 64 -10.49 17.63 0.33
N ARG A 65 -11.19 16.61 0.83
CA ARG A 65 -12.47 16.78 1.51
C ARG A 65 -12.35 17.23 2.97
N PHE A 66 -11.31 16.78 3.67
CA PHE A 66 -11.20 16.90 5.14
C PHE A 66 -9.94 17.63 5.63
N ALA A 67 -8.87 17.74 4.83
CA ALA A 67 -7.65 18.41 5.28
C ALA A 67 -7.75 19.94 5.10
N ARG A 68 -6.89 20.67 5.83
CA ARG A 68 -6.80 22.13 5.75
C ARG A 68 -6.42 22.59 4.32
N PRO A 69 -6.89 23.76 3.86
CA PRO A 69 -6.45 24.32 2.58
C PRO A 69 -4.92 24.42 2.49
N GLY A 70 -4.34 24.14 1.32
CA GLY A 70 -2.88 24.16 1.11
C GLY A 70 -2.12 22.95 1.65
N TRP A 71 -2.80 21.88 2.11
CA TRP A 71 -2.15 20.69 2.67
C TRP A 71 -1.08 20.06 1.76
N LEU A 72 -1.29 20.07 0.43
CA LEU A 72 -0.36 19.49 -0.54
C LEU A 72 0.88 20.36 -0.77
N GLU A 73 0.76 21.67 -0.57
CA GLU A 73 1.90 22.61 -0.67
C GLU A 73 2.80 22.50 0.55
N ARG A 74 2.19 22.30 1.73
CA ARG A 74 2.89 22.08 3.00
C ARG A 74 3.64 20.75 3.03
N ASP A 75 3.02 19.67 2.55
CA ASP A 75 3.65 18.35 2.49
C ASP A 75 3.38 17.67 1.13
N LYS A 76 4.35 17.81 0.21
CA LYS A 76 4.29 17.24 -1.15
C LYS A 76 4.42 15.72 -1.16
N THR A 77 5.04 15.11 -0.14
CA THR A 77 5.27 13.66 -0.07
C THR A 77 4.19 12.93 0.71
N ARG A 78 3.25 13.65 1.35
CA ARG A 78 2.13 13.10 2.11
C ARG A 78 1.39 11.96 1.43
N LEU A 79 0.98 12.14 0.17
CA LEU A 79 0.23 11.11 -0.56
C LEU A 79 1.06 9.86 -0.83
N LEU A 80 2.33 10.04 -1.19
CA LEU A 80 3.25 8.93 -1.42
C LEU A 80 3.50 8.17 -0.12
N ARG A 81 3.70 8.89 0.99
CA ARG A 81 3.88 8.32 2.33
C ARG A 81 2.65 7.52 2.76
N GLN A 82 1.44 8.07 2.63
CA GLN A 82 0.20 7.38 2.97
C GLN A 82 -0.01 6.11 2.13
N GLY A 83 0.28 6.18 0.82
CA GLY A 83 0.29 4.99 -0.05
C GLY A 83 1.31 3.94 0.40
N ALA A 84 2.55 4.36 0.69
CA ALA A 84 3.60 3.47 1.16
C ALA A 84 3.23 2.80 2.50
N TRP A 85 2.62 3.53 3.43
CA TRP A 85 2.13 2.97 4.69
C TRP A 85 1.09 1.87 4.48
N VAL A 86 0.10 2.10 3.61
CA VAL A 86 -0.92 1.08 3.32
C VAL A 86 -0.32 -0.13 2.60
N GLY A 87 0.56 0.09 1.62
CA GLY A 87 1.27 -1.00 0.96
C GLY A 87 2.11 -1.84 1.93
N PHE A 88 2.87 -1.17 2.81
CA PHE A 88 3.72 -1.85 3.79
C PHE A 88 2.91 -2.62 4.84
N LEU A 89 1.84 -2.03 5.35
CA LEU A 89 0.92 -2.70 6.26
C LEU A 89 0.34 -3.97 5.61
N ALA A 90 -0.11 -3.89 4.36
CA ALA A 90 -0.70 -5.03 3.67
C ALA A 90 0.31 -6.17 3.44
N VAL A 91 1.55 -5.84 3.04
CA VAL A 91 2.63 -6.84 2.92
C VAL A 91 2.92 -7.49 4.26
N LEU A 92 3.01 -6.71 5.34
CA LEU A 92 3.30 -7.22 6.66
C LEU A 92 2.19 -8.14 7.18
N LEU A 93 0.92 -7.78 6.96
CA LEU A 93 -0.22 -8.64 7.28
C LEU A 93 -0.22 -9.92 6.44
N ALA A 94 0.05 -9.83 5.13
CA ALA A 94 0.13 -10.99 4.25
C ALA A 94 1.29 -11.93 4.65
N TYR A 95 2.44 -11.38 5.04
CA TYR A 95 3.57 -12.14 5.54
C TYR A 95 3.24 -12.86 6.85
N LEU A 96 2.62 -12.16 7.81
CA LEU A 96 2.19 -12.76 9.08
C LEU A 96 1.14 -13.86 8.86
N GLN A 97 0.24 -13.67 7.89
CA GLN A 97 -0.73 -14.71 7.51
C GLN A 97 -0.02 -15.93 6.92
N MET A 98 1.01 -15.73 6.09
CA MET A 98 1.80 -16.81 5.48
C MET A 98 2.48 -17.69 6.53
N ILE A 99 3.09 -17.08 7.56
CA ILE A 99 3.70 -17.81 8.69
C ILE A 99 2.68 -18.23 9.75
N ARG A 100 1.38 -18.01 9.51
CA ARG A 100 0.26 -18.31 10.43
C ARG A 100 0.40 -17.68 11.83
N ALA A 101 1.11 -16.56 11.93
CA ALA A 101 1.27 -15.79 13.15
C ALA A 101 0.23 -14.65 13.26
N LEU A 102 -0.56 -14.41 12.22
CA LEU A 102 -1.57 -13.36 12.22
C LEU A 102 -2.74 -13.73 13.15
N ASN A 103 -3.03 -12.86 14.11
CA ASN A 103 -4.26 -12.87 14.88
C ASN A 103 -4.89 -11.47 14.84
N TRP A 104 -6.17 -11.38 15.21
CA TRP A 104 -6.93 -10.12 15.19
C TRP A 104 -6.30 -9.04 16.08
N THR A 105 -5.73 -9.43 17.22
CA THR A 105 -5.05 -8.51 18.14
C THR A 105 -3.81 -7.88 17.50
N ILE A 106 -2.94 -8.68 16.87
CA ILE A 106 -1.74 -8.22 16.17
C ILE A 106 -2.12 -7.32 15.00
N ALA A 107 -3.14 -7.71 14.22
CA ALA A 107 -3.65 -6.88 13.13
C ALA A 107 -4.11 -5.49 13.63
N ALA A 108 -4.90 -5.46 14.70
CA ALA A 108 -5.37 -4.21 15.30
C ALA A 108 -4.23 -3.34 15.85
N VAL A 109 -3.24 -3.96 16.52
CA VAL A 109 -2.06 -3.26 17.04
C VAL A 109 -1.26 -2.64 15.88
N LEU A 110 -0.99 -3.38 14.81
CA LEU A 110 -0.26 -2.87 13.66
C LEU A 110 -0.98 -1.70 12.98
N VAL A 111 -2.29 -1.83 12.75
CA VAL A 111 -3.11 -0.74 12.22
C VAL A 111 -3.00 0.49 13.13
N GLY A 112 -3.12 0.30 14.44
CA GLY A 112 -2.97 1.37 15.43
C GLY A 112 -1.61 2.06 15.36
N VAL A 113 -0.52 1.31 15.28
CA VAL A 113 0.84 1.85 15.17
C VAL A 113 0.99 2.72 13.91
N PHE A 114 0.52 2.25 12.76
CA PHE A 114 0.61 3.03 11.52
C PHE A 114 -0.25 4.31 11.56
N ILE A 115 -1.44 4.23 12.15
CA ILE A 115 -2.29 5.40 12.38
C ILE A 115 -1.59 6.42 13.30
N LEU A 116 -0.98 5.95 14.39
CA LEU A 116 -0.26 6.81 15.32
C LEU A 116 0.95 7.48 14.67
N ILE A 117 1.72 6.73 13.88
CA ILE A 117 2.85 7.27 13.12
C ILE A 117 2.37 8.35 12.14
N GLU A 118 1.34 8.09 11.35
CA GLU A 118 0.83 9.09 10.40
C GLU A 118 0.23 10.31 11.12
N THR A 119 -0.44 10.11 12.26
CA THR A 119 -0.96 11.21 13.10
C THR A 119 0.18 12.07 13.65
N PHE A 120 1.27 11.45 14.06
CA PHE A 120 2.48 12.16 14.51
C PHE A 120 3.08 13.02 13.39
N PHE A 121 3.16 12.51 12.16
CA PHE A 121 3.61 13.29 11.01
C PHE A 121 2.67 14.47 10.69
N ILE A 122 1.36 14.26 10.79
CA ILE A 122 0.37 15.31 10.52
C ILE A 122 0.39 16.41 11.59
N THR A 123 0.68 16.08 12.84
CA THR A 123 0.69 17.04 13.96
C THR A 123 1.97 17.86 14.04
N ARG A 124 3.11 17.30 13.62
CA ARG A 124 4.41 17.99 13.66
C ARG A 124 4.88 18.57 12.32
N GLY A 125 4.31 18.16 11.19
CA GLY A 125 4.56 18.73 9.86
C GLY A 125 3.70 19.95 9.58
#